data_AF-A0A1H2YBN8-F1
#
_entry.id   AF-A0A1H2YBN8-F1
#
_cell.length_a   1.000
_cell.length_b   1.000
_cell.length_c   1.000
_cell.angle_alpha   90.00
_cell.angle_beta   90.00
_cell.angle_gamma   90.00
#
_symmetry.space_group_name_H-M   'P 1'
#
loop_
_entity.id
_entity.type
_entity.pdbx_description
1 polymer ?
#
loop_
_entity_poly.entity_id
_entity_poly.type
_entity_poly.pdbx_seq_one_letter_code
_entity_poly.pdbx_strand_id
1 'polypeptide(L)'
;MPVNMTDAETGARLSDEEIRAEVLTLYLAGDDTTALKLTDVWYHMARQPEIAARFHEEIDAALGGLPPGFDDLEHLPYTRMVFKEALRLYPAAYLLMRAAAEPLDIGGHRIPANSVLMTSP
;
A
#
# COMPACT_ATOMS: atom_id res chain seq x y z
N MET A 1 28.57 3.90 8.59
CA MET A 1 28.95 2.55 8.13
C MET A 1 28.52 2.41 6.68
N PRO A 2 29.33 1.84 5.78
CA PRO A 2 28.89 1.57 4.41
C PRO A 2 27.74 0.54 4.46
N VAL A 3 26.62 0.88 3.81
CA VAL A 3 25.47 -0.01 3.68
C VAL A 3 25.82 -1.04 2.61
N ASN A 4 25.99 -2.31 2.98
CA ASN A 4 26.19 -3.37 2.00
C ASN A 4 24.81 -3.88 1.57
N MET A 5 24.41 -3.53 0.34
CA MET A 5 23.17 -4.03 -0.25
C MET A 5 23.51 -4.83 -1.51
N THR A 6 22.83 -5.95 -1.68
CA THR A 6 23.08 -6.90 -2.76
C THR A 6 21.79 -7.08 -3.52
N ASP A 7 21.88 -7.05 -4.85
CA ASP A 7 20.74 -7.32 -5.70
C ASP A 7 20.25 -8.76 -5.48
N ALA A 8 18.95 -8.92 -5.25
CA ALA A 8 18.37 -10.20 -4.84
C ALA A 8 18.32 -11.23 -5.98
N GLU A 9 18.33 -10.78 -7.24
CA GLU A 9 18.23 -11.66 -8.41
C GLU A 9 19.61 -12.07 -8.94
N THR A 10 20.56 -11.15 -8.95
CA THR A 10 21.89 -11.30 -9.55
C THR A 10 22.99 -11.55 -8.53
N GLY A 11 22.76 -11.23 -7.25
CA GLY A 11 23.77 -11.29 -6.20
C GLY A 11 24.89 -10.25 -6.37
N ALA A 12 24.72 -9.29 -7.29
CA ALA A 12 25.68 -8.22 -7.49
C ALA A 12 25.59 -7.18 -6.35
N ARG A 13 26.72 -6.58 -5.98
CA ARG A 13 26.71 -5.44 -5.06
C ARG A 13 26.12 -4.24 -5.77
N LEU A 14 25.20 -3.55 -5.10
CA LEU A 14 24.70 -2.27 -5.56
C LEU A 14 25.76 -1.20 -5.34
N SER A 15 25.88 -0.29 -6.31
CA SER A 15 26.65 0.95 -6.18
C SER A 15 25.99 1.90 -5.19
N ASP A 16 26.75 2.87 -4.67
CA ASP A 16 26.22 3.90 -3.77
C ASP A 16 25.08 4.72 -4.43
N GLU A 17 25.11 4.88 -5.75
CA GLU A 17 24.05 5.58 -6.51
C GLU A 17 22.76 4.75 -6.56
N GLU A 18 22.86 3.46 -6.84
CA GLU A 18 21.72 2.53 -6.82
C GLU A 18 21.12 2.43 -5.43
N ILE A 19 21.96 2.30 -4.39
CA ILE A 19 21.50 2.29 -2.98
C ILE A 19 20.72 3.56 -2.67
N ARG A 20 21.23 4.73 -3.09
CA ARG A 20 20.54 6.01 -2.89
C ARG A 20 19.20 6.05 -3.64
N ALA A 21 19.15 5.54 -4.86
CA ALA A 21 17.92 5.49 -5.66
C ALA A 21 16.86 4.59 -5.01
N GLU A 22 17.24 3.42 -4.50
CA GLU A 22 16.34 2.50 -3.81
C GLU A 22 15.79 3.10 -2.50
N VAL A 23 16.64 3.77 -1.73
CA VAL A 23 16.21 4.46 -0.50
C VAL A 23 15.19 5.55 -0.81
N LEU A 24 15.43 6.35 -1.85
CA LEU A 24 14.48 7.38 -2.29
C LEU A 24 13.16 6.77 -2.76
N THR A 25 13.22 5.67 -3.50
CA THR A 25 12.04 4.95 -3.98
C THR A 25 11.19 4.46 -2.81
N LEU A 26 11.81 3.80 -1.81
CA LEU A 26 11.10 3.30 -0.63
C LEU A 26 10.50 4.45 0.19
N TYR A 27 11.25 5.54 0.37
CA TYR A 27 10.78 6.72 1.09
C TYR A 27 9.55 7.32 0.41
N LEU A 28 9.63 7.61 -0.89
CA LEU A 28 8.52 8.21 -1.64
C LEU A 28 7.30 7.28 -1.73
N ALA A 29 7.52 5.98 -1.90
CA ALA A 29 6.43 5.01 -1.97
C ALA A 29 5.68 4.87 -0.65
N GLY A 30 6.39 4.93 0.49
CA GLY A 30 5.84 4.66 1.82
C GLY A 30 5.31 5.88 2.57
N ASP A 31 5.78 7.08 2.27
CA ASP A 31 5.48 8.31 3.03
C ASP A 31 4.04 8.81 2.76
N ASP A 32 3.84 9.45 1.60
CA ASP A 32 2.57 10.09 1.26
C ASP A 32 1.39 9.10 1.18
N THR A 33 1.63 7.89 0.63
CA THR A 33 0.56 6.91 0.42
C THR A 33 0.00 6.37 1.74
N THR A 34 0.88 6.08 2.71
CA THR A 34 0.49 5.57 4.03
C THR A 34 -0.14 6.69 4.86
N ALA A 35 0.45 7.88 4.83
CA ALA A 35 -0.08 9.05 5.55
C ALA A 35 -1.49 9.41 5.07
N LEU A 36 -1.71 9.45 3.75
CA LEU A 36 -3.03 9.68 3.17
C LEU A 36 -4.02 8.58 3.59
N LYS A 37 -3.59 7.31 3.53
CA LYS A 37 -4.48 6.20 3.90
C LYS A 37 -4.90 6.24 5.35
N LEU A 38 -3.97 6.48 6.28
CA LEU A 38 -4.29 6.63 7.69
C LEU A 38 -5.23 7.81 7.93
N THR A 39 -4.99 8.93 7.25
CA THR A 39 -5.85 10.12 7.34
C THR A 39 -7.29 9.80 6.95
N ASP A 40 -7.51 9.11 5.82
CA ASP A 40 -8.85 8.71 5.40
C ASP A 40 -9.52 7.76 6.40
N VAL A 41 -8.78 6.74 6.86
CA VAL A 41 -9.29 5.76 7.84
C VAL A 41 -9.80 6.48 9.08
N TRP A 42 -8.99 7.37 9.66
CA TRP A 42 -9.38 8.11 10.86
C TRP A 42 -10.54 9.07 10.61
N TYR A 43 -10.51 9.79 9.49
CA TYR A 43 -11.59 10.71 9.11
C TYR A 43 -12.94 10.00 8.99
N HIS A 44 -12.97 8.85 8.32
CA HIS A 44 -14.20 8.09 8.11
C HIS A 44 -14.67 7.37 9.37
N MET A 45 -13.74 6.85 10.17
CA MET A 45 -14.05 6.18 11.44
C MET A 45 -14.63 7.17 12.47
N ALA A 46 -14.07 8.37 12.57
CA ALA A 46 -14.56 9.42 13.47
C ALA A 46 -16.01 9.84 13.18
N ARG A 47 -16.51 9.58 11.97
CA ARG A 47 -17.87 9.90 11.52
C ARG A 47 -18.84 8.71 11.62
N GLN A 48 -18.35 7.53 12.01
CA GLN A 48 -19.10 6.27 12.08
C GLN A 48 -18.88 5.63 13.45
N PRO A 49 -19.60 6.09 14.50
CA PRO A 49 -19.38 5.64 15.87
C PRO A 49 -19.51 4.12 16.04
N GLU A 50 -20.41 3.45 15.32
CA GLU A 50 -20.54 2.01 15.37
C GLU A 50 -19.30 1.26 14.83
N ILE A 51 -18.64 1.81 13.80
CA ILE A 51 -17.42 1.22 13.26
C ILE A 51 -16.27 1.42 14.24
N ALA A 52 -16.15 2.63 14.82
CA ALA A 52 -15.14 2.94 15.82
C ALA A 52 -15.28 2.05 17.06
N ALA A 53 -16.50 1.88 17.58
CA ALA A 53 -16.76 1.03 18.73
C ALA A 53 -16.32 -0.42 18.46
N ARG A 54 -16.74 -1.00 17.33
CA ARG A 54 -16.37 -2.38 16.97
C ARG A 54 -14.87 -2.56 16.71
N PHE A 55 -14.20 -1.53 16.19
CA PHE A 55 -12.74 -1.52 16.02
C PHE A 55 -12.02 -1.56 17.36
N HIS A 56 -12.44 -0.73 18.33
CA HIS A 56 -11.88 -0.75 19.68
C HIS A 56 -12.19 -2.06 20.43
N GLU A 57 -13.41 -2.60 20.30
CA GLU A 57 -13.76 -3.90 20.89
C GLU A 57 -12.84 -5.03 20.41
N GLU A 58 -12.50 -5.07 19.12
CA GLU A 58 -11.56 -6.06 18.58
C GLU A 58 -10.15 -5.87 19.15
N ILE A 59 -9.65 -4.62 19.18
CA ILE A 59 -8.32 -4.32 19.72
C ILE A 59 -8.22 -4.71 21.19
N ASP A 60 -9.23 -4.34 21.99
CA ASP A 60 -9.24 -4.62 23.43
C ASP A 60 -9.31 -6.13 23.68
N ALA A 61 -10.11 -6.87 22.90
CA ALA A 61 -10.22 -8.32 23.00
C ALA A 61 -8.93 -9.04 22.57
N ALA A 62 -8.26 -8.57 21.53
CA ALA A 62 -7.05 -9.20 21.01
C ALA A 62 -5.81 -8.89 21.85
N LEU A 63 -5.66 -7.63 22.30
CA LEU A 63 -4.41 -7.16 22.90
C LEU A 63 -4.45 -7.07 24.43
N GLY A 64 -5.65 -6.99 25.04
CA GLY A 64 -5.79 -6.85 26.49
C GLY A 64 -5.05 -5.62 27.07
N GLY A 65 -4.89 -4.57 26.27
CA GLY A 65 -4.17 -3.34 26.65
C GLY A 65 -2.64 -3.40 26.52
N LEU A 66 -2.07 -4.50 26.00
CA LEU A 66 -0.64 -4.59 25.68
C LEU A 66 -0.34 -3.96 24.30
N PRO A 67 0.90 -3.47 24.07
CA PRO A 67 1.32 -3.04 22.75
C PRO A 67 1.25 -4.20 21.74
N PRO A 68 0.77 -3.96 20.50
CA PRO A 68 0.66 -5.01 19.49
C PRO A 68 2.03 -5.49 19.01
N GLY A 69 2.15 -6.81 18.86
CA GLY A 69 3.20 -7.51 18.15
C GLY A 69 2.78 -7.93 16.74
N PHE A 70 3.70 -8.58 16.01
CA PHE A 70 3.44 -9.04 14.65
C PHE A 70 2.40 -10.17 14.60
N ASP A 71 2.47 -11.10 15.57
CA ASP A 71 1.58 -12.26 15.65
C ASP A 71 0.13 -11.86 15.96
N ASP A 72 -0.10 -10.68 16.55
CA ASP A 72 -1.45 -10.19 16.83
C ASP A 72 -2.23 -9.83 15.56
N LEU A 73 -1.54 -9.58 14.44
CA LEU A 73 -2.19 -9.17 13.17
C LEU A 73 -3.15 -10.21 12.60
N GLU A 74 -3.01 -11.48 12.98
CA GLU A 74 -3.96 -12.54 12.60
C GLU A 74 -5.28 -12.46 13.39
N HIS A 75 -5.22 -11.87 14.59
CA HIS A 75 -6.35 -11.69 15.51
C HIS A 75 -7.10 -10.37 15.29
N LEU A 76 -6.74 -9.59 14.26
CA LEU A 76 -7.32 -8.29 13.93
C LEU A 76 -8.06 -8.27 12.57
N PRO A 77 -9.00 -9.21 12.28
CA PRO A 77 -9.67 -9.28 10.98
C PRO A 77 -10.56 -8.06 10.67
N TYR A 78 -11.26 -7.50 11.65
CA TYR A 78 -12.13 -6.35 11.48
C TYR A 78 -11.33 -5.07 11.23
N THR A 79 -10.23 -4.88 11.96
CA THR A 79 -9.23 -3.84 11.69
C THR A 79 -8.76 -3.93 10.24
N ARG A 80 -8.40 -5.13 9.77
CA ARG A 80 -8.03 -5.36 8.37
C ARG A 80 -9.17 -5.01 7.40
N MET A 81 -10.43 -5.30 7.76
CA MET A 81 -11.60 -4.90 6.96
C MET A 81 -11.75 -3.39 6.88
N VAL A 82 -11.57 -2.64 7.98
CA VAL A 82 -11.64 -1.18 7.99
C VAL A 82 -10.63 -0.58 7.02
N PHE A 83 -9.37 -1.04 7.07
CA PHE A 83 -8.32 -0.58 6.14
C PHE A 83 -8.64 -0.93 4.68
N LYS A 84 -9.12 -2.16 4.43
CA LYS A 84 -9.53 -2.58 3.08
C LYS A 84 -10.70 -1.76 2.55
N GLU A 85 -11.66 -1.43 3.39
CA GLU A 85 -12.81 -0.62 2.99
C GLU A 85 -12.40 0.82 2.69
N ALA A 86 -11.50 1.40 3.49
CA ALA A 86 -10.92 2.70 3.19
C ALA A 86 -10.09 2.71 1.90
N LEU A 87 -9.43 1.61 1.55
CA LEU A 87 -8.75 1.44 0.26
C LEU A 87 -9.74 1.29 -0.90
N ARG A 88 -10.87 0.60 -0.70
CA ARG A 88 -11.94 0.44 -1.70
C ARG A 88 -12.62 1.77 -2.03
N LEU A 89 -12.87 2.60 -1.01
CA LEU A 89 -13.56 3.88 -1.18
C LEU A 89 -12.62 4.99 -1.66
N TYR A 90 -11.38 5.04 -1.14
CA TYR A 90 -10.44 6.12 -1.39
C TYR A 90 -9.03 5.57 -1.63
N PRO A 91 -8.75 4.85 -2.74
CA PRO A 91 -7.42 4.28 -2.95
C PRO A 91 -6.34 5.39 -2.99
N ALA A 92 -5.27 5.23 -2.19
CA ALA A 92 -4.18 6.21 -2.17
C ALA A 92 -3.48 6.31 -3.55
N ALA A 93 -3.37 5.17 -4.24
CA ALA A 93 -3.01 5.10 -5.65
C ALA A 93 -4.28 4.85 -6.49
N TYR A 94 -5.05 5.91 -6.74
CA TYR A 94 -6.32 5.84 -7.49
C TYR A 94 -6.13 5.70 -9.01
N LEU A 95 -4.89 5.81 -9.51
CA LEU A 95 -4.55 5.78 -10.92
C LEU A 95 -3.29 4.97 -11.14
N LEU A 96 -3.40 3.91 -11.95
CA LEU A 96 -2.29 3.08 -12.37
C LEU A 96 -1.99 3.36 -13.83
N MET A 97 -0.73 3.67 -14.14
CA MET A 97 -0.27 3.90 -15.49
C MET A 97 0.55 2.70 -15.99
N ARG A 98 0.32 2.30 -17.24
CA ARG A 98 1.08 1.28 -17.96
C ARG A 98 1.37 1.75 -19.37
N ALA A 99 2.43 1.23 -19.98
CA ALA A 99 2.70 1.42 -21.40
C ALA A 99 2.54 0.08 -22.12
N ALA A 100 1.84 0.08 -23.25
CA ALA A 100 1.72 -1.11 -24.10
C ALA A 100 3.09 -1.45 -24.70
N ALA A 101 3.74 -2.51 -24.24
CA ALA A 101 5.04 -2.93 -24.77
C ALA A 101 4.94 -3.36 -26.25
N GLU A 102 3.82 -3.98 -26.61
CA GLU A 102 3.48 -4.40 -27.96
C GLU A 102 2.00 -4.12 -28.25
N PRO A 103 1.55 -4.16 -29.51
CA PRO A 103 0.16 -3.92 -29.83
C PRO A 103 -0.76 -5.02 -29.29
N LEU A 104 -1.80 -4.67 -28.53
CA LEU A 104 -2.72 -5.61 -27.88
C LEU A 104 -4.18 -5.25 -28.08
N ASP A 105 -5.09 -6.22 -27.91
CA ASP A 105 -6.52 -6.00 -27.95
C ASP A 105 -7.11 -6.11 -26.53
N ILE A 106 -7.73 -5.03 -26.05
CA ILE A 106 -8.42 -4.98 -24.74
C ILE A 106 -9.87 -4.57 -24.98
N GLY A 107 -10.83 -5.37 -24.50
CA GLY A 107 -12.25 -5.03 -24.57
C GLY A 107 -12.76 -4.82 -26.01
N GLY A 108 -12.14 -5.46 -27.00
CA GLY A 108 -12.46 -5.27 -28.42
C GLY A 108 -11.81 -4.05 -29.09
N HIS A 109 -10.94 -3.33 -28.37
CA HIS A 109 -10.18 -2.20 -28.90
C HIS A 109 -8.73 -2.57 -29.15
N ARG A 110 -8.25 -2.30 -30.38
CA ARG A 110 -6.84 -2.43 -30.73
C ARG A 110 -6.04 -1.26 -30.17
N ILE A 111 -5.08 -1.56 -29.29
CA ILE A 111 -4.17 -0.61 -28.65
C ILE A 111 -2.79 -0.75 -29.32
N PRO A 112 -2.26 0.31 -29.94
CA PRO A 112 -0.90 0.31 -30.50
C PRO A 112 0.18 0.18 -29.41
N ALA A 113 1.36 -0.31 -29.80
CA ALA A 113 2.54 -0.25 -28.95
C ALA A 113 2.86 1.20 -28.53
N ASN A 114 3.47 1.36 -27.36
CA ASN A 114 3.81 2.61 -26.68
C ASN A 114 2.61 3.49 -26.27
N SER A 115 1.38 2.99 -26.41
CA SER A 115 0.20 3.67 -25.86
C SER A 115 0.25 3.67 -24.34
N VAL A 116 -0.02 4.82 -23.72
CA VAL A 116 -0.19 4.92 -22.26
C VAL A 116 -1.61 4.52 -21.89
N LEU A 117 -1.72 3.50 -21.05
CA LEU A 117 -2.96 3.02 -20.46
C LEU A 117 -3.05 3.52 -19.03
N MET A 118 -4.22 4.06 -18.68
CA MET A 118 -4.52 4.59 -17.37
C MET A 118 -5.74 3.85 -16.83
N THR A 119 -5.59 3.18 -15.69
CA THR A 119 -6.66 2.41 -15.06
C THR A 119 -6.88 2.90 -13.64
N SER A 120 -8.13 3.11 -13.26
CA SER A 120 -8.53 3.34 -11.88
C SER A 120 -9.07 2.02 -11.30
N PRO A 121 -8.53 1.51 -10.19
CA PRO A 121 -8.93 0.24 -9.59
C PRO A 121 -10.31 0.27 -8.92
#